data_AF-A0A9Q8Q2K2-F1
#
_entry.id   AF-A0A9Q8Q2K2-F1
#
_cell.length_a   1.000
_cell.length_b   1.000
_cell.length_c   1.000
_cell.angle_alpha   90.00
_cell.angle_beta   90.00
_cell.angle_gamma   90.00
#
_symmetry.space_group_name_H-M   'P 1'
#
loop_
_entity.id
_entity.type
_entity.pdbx_description
1 polymer ?
#
loop_
_entity_poly.entity_id
_entity_poly.type
_entity_poly.pdbx_seq_one_letter_code
_entity_poly.pdbx_strand_id
1 'polypeptide(L)'
;MLNKKMISVVLSTIIAASFATVANAETRTAQATATWQATAIKDTTSMLVVTPLKSLTFNYAEGQKNFNQQNGAFDIAIQGQSGATDFKLASKIISNTLARTTDDSKLTVGVKWNGEDLNKNTDTVLIDTSAGLTSGLDNLAADGIYNGTERATDRGEFTFVIASAELAGSPTDFKALPDGVWDGDVKVQFTATWDGDFTPATPETPETPETPAA
;
A
#
# COMPACT_ATOMS: atom_id res chain seq x y z
N MET A 1 -32.29 24.81 15.18
CA MET A 1 -31.39 23.96 16.00
C MET A 1 -31.36 22.59 15.34
N LEU A 2 -30.28 22.26 14.62
CA LEU A 2 -30.07 20.94 14.02
C LEU A 2 -28.88 20.30 14.72
N ASN A 3 -29.10 19.12 15.30
CA ASN A 3 -28.14 18.37 16.09
C ASN A 3 -26.89 18.01 15.26
N LYS A 4 -25.76 18.66 15.58
CA LYS A 4 -24.43 18.19 15.18
C LYS A 4 -24.04 17.00 16.05
N LYS A 5 -24.29 15.78 15.58
CA LYS A 5 -23.47 14.65 15.99
C LYS A 5 -22.19 14.69 15.17
N MET A 6 -21.19 15.41 15.67
CA MET A 6 -19.80 15.25 15.23
C MET A 6 -19.39 13.82 15.54
N ILE A 7 -19.49 12.94 14.56
CA ILE A 7 -18.84 11.63 14.58
C ILE A 7 -17.37 11.93 14.35
N SER A 8 -16.63 12.07 15.45
CA SER A 8 -15.18 12.19 15.44
C SER A 8 -14.62 10.82 15.03
N VAL A 9 -14.33 10.66 13.73
CA VAL A 9 -13.60 9.48 13.23
C VAL A 9 -12.14 9.69 13.58
N VAL A 10 -11.74 9.17 14.75
CA VAL A 10 -10.32 8.97 15.07
C VAL A 10 -9.84 7.86 14.15
N LEU A 11 -9.02 8.20 13.15
CA LEU A 11 -8.59 7.24 12.14
C LEU A 11 -7.16 6.74 12.40
N SER A 12 -7.11 5.48 12.83
CA SER A 12 -5.89 4.70 13.03
C SER A 12 -5.38 4.21 11.67
N THR A 13 -4.15 4.56 11.29
CA THR A 13 -3.39 3.83 10.27
C THR A 13 -3.11 2.43 10.82
N ILE A 14 -4.00 1.47 10.55
CA ILE A 14 -3.74 0.06 10.90
C ILE A 14 -2.78 -0.48 9.83
N ILE A 15 -1.49 -0.49 10.17
CA ILE A 15 -0.50 -1.30 9.46
C ILE A 15 -0.81 -2.75 9.82
N ALA A 16 -1.35 -3.52 8.88
CA ALA A 16 -1.66 -4.93 9.09
C ALA A 16 -0.36 -5.71 9.38
N ALA A 17 -0.39 -6.53 10.43
CA ALA A 17 0.73 -7.38 10.85
C ALA A 17 1.20 -8.28 9.71
N SER A 18 2.51 -8.36 9.52
CA SER A 18 3.16 -9.22 8.53
C SER A 18 3.21 -10.66 9.01
N PHE A 19 2.76 -11.60 8.18
CA PHE A 19 3.07 -13.02 8.34
C PHE A 19 4.34 -13.32 7.53
N ALA A 20 5.38 -13.81 8.19
CA ALA A 20 6.56 -14.33 7.50
C ALA A 20 6.31 -15.81 7.20
N THR A 21 6.37 -16.19 5.93
CA THR A 21 6.38 -17.60 5.53
C THR A 21 7.79 -17.94 5.06
N VAL A 22 8.38 -18.98 5.64
CA VAL A 22 9.58 -19.61 5.09
C VAL A 22 9.14 -20.43 3.88
N ALA A 23 9.18 -19.80 2.70
CA ALA A 23 8.69 -20.44 1.48
C ALA A 23 9.59 -21.64 1.11
N ASN A 24 10.92 -21.51 1.29
CA ASN A 24 11.95 -22.55 1.19
C ASN A 24 13.21 -22.13 1.98
N ALA A 25 14.21 -23.01 2.14
CA ALA A 25 15.47 -22.70 2.85
C ALA A 25 16.24 -21.48 2.27
N GLU A 26 15.99 -21.13 1.02
CA GLU A 26 16.70 -20.10 0.25
C GLU A 26 15.89 -18.81 0.04
N THR A 27 14.59 -18.79 0.39
CA THR A 27 13.70 -17.64 0.14
C THR A 27 12.81 -17.35 1.33
N ARG A 28 12.84 -16.10 1.80
CA ARG A 28 11.96 -15.57 2.85
C ARG A 28 11.00 -14.55 2.28
N THR A 29 9.72 -14.64 2.62
CA THR A 29 8.69 -13.70 2.16
C THR A 29 7.90 -13.10 3.32
N ALA A 30 7.60 -11.81 3.21
CA ALA A 30 6.70 -11.10 4.11
C ALA A 30 5.69 -10.26 3.30
N GLN A 31 4.47 -10.13 3.81
CA GLN A 31 3.44 -9.32 3.18
C GLN A 31 2.82 -8.35 4.16
N ALA A 32 2.47 -7.16 3.68
CA ALA A 32 1.73 -6.15 4.43
C ALA A 32 0.69 -5.50 3.51
N THR A 33 -0.42 -4.99 4.07
CA THR A 33 -1.42 -4.26 3.30
C THR A 33 -1.61 -2.88 3.90
N ALA A 34 -1.40 -1.86 3.09
CA ALA A 34 -1.73 -0.47 3.42
C ALA A 34 -3.16 -0.17 2.96
N THR A 35 -3.92 0.51 3.81
CA THR A 35 -5.32 0.90 3.55
C THR A 35 -5.46 2.40 3.66
N TRP A 36 -5.99 3.03 2.62
CA TRP A 36 -6.39 4.43 2.61
C TRP A 36 -7.91 4.53 2.49
N GLN A 37 -8.51 5.31 3.39
CA GLN A 37 -9.91 5.70 3.22
C GLN A 37 -10.00 6.81 2.18
N ALA A 38 -10.88 6.61 1.23
CA ALA A 38 -11.08 7.51 0.11
C ALA A 38 -12.55 7.95 0.02
N THR A 39 -12.73 9.24 -0.20
CA THR A 39 -14.04 9.87 -0.44
C THR A 39 -13.95 10.69 -1.72
N ALA A 40 -14.87 10.47 -2.65
CA ALA A 40 -15.02 11.27 -3.84
C ALA A 40 -16.33 12.05 -3.78
N ILE A 41 -16.27 13.34 -4.10
CA ILE A 41 -17.39 14.27 -4.02
C ILE A 41 -17.57 14.91 -5.39
N LYS A 42 -18.78 14.78 -5.93
CA LYS A 42 -19.24 15.54 -7.09
C LYS A 42 -20.36 16.47 -6.64
N ASP A 43 -20.04 17.76 -6.59
CA ASP A 43 -20.98 18.83 -6.31
C ASP A 43 -20.81 19.90 -7.39
N THR A 44 -21.80 19.99 -8.28
CA THR A 44 -21.84 20.95 -9.39
C THR A 44 -22.77 22.13 -9.08
N THR A 45 -23.38 22.14 -7.90
CA THR A 45 -24.38 23.15 -7.50
C THR A 45 -23.81 24.18 -6.53
N SER A 46 -22.85 23.77 -5.70
CA SER A 46 -22.21 24.66 -4.72
C SER A 46 -21.12 25.52 -5.38
N MET A 47 -21.10 26.81 -5.03
CA MET A 47 -20.08 27.76 -5.50
C MET A 47 -18.71 27.62 -4.79
N LEU A 48 -18.63 26.84 -3.70
CA LEU A 48 -17.41 26.65 -2.91
C LEU A 48 -17.43 25.27 -2.24
N VAL A 49 -16.37 24.48 -2.44
CA VAL A 49 -16.13 23.19 -1.79
C VAL A 49 -14.86 23.28 -0.92
N VAL A 50 -14.91 22.77 0.31
CA VAL A 50 -13.78 22.77 1.26
C VAL A 50 -13.47 21.34 1.72
N THR A 51 -12.20 20.96 1.68
CA THR A 51 -11.72 19.58 1.92
C THR A 51 -10.91 19.44 3.21
N PRO A 52 -11.21 18.49 4.10
CA PRO A 52 -10.40 18.20 5.29
C PRO A 52 -9.16 17.33 4.96
N LEU A 53 -8.02 17.68 5.55
CA LEU A 53 -6.72 17.05 5.32
C LEU A 53 -6.51 15.88 6.28
N LYS A 54 -6.73 14.63 5.82
CA LYS A 54 -6.11 13.37 6.32
C LYS A 54 -6.65 12.08 5.68
N SER A 55 -7.65 12.17 4.80
CA SER A 55 -8.15 11.07 3.94
C SER A 55 -7.95 11.43 2.47
N LEU A 56 -7.83 10.45 1.57
CA LEU A 56 -7.78 10.73 0.13
C LEU A 56 -9.12 11.33 -0.29
N THR A 57 -9.14 12.63 -0.61
CA THR A 57 -10.39 13.32 -0.96
C THR A 57 -10.33 13.81 -2.39
N PHE A 58 -11.25 13.31 -3.21
CA PHE A 58 -11.36 13.64 -4.62
C PHE A 58 -12.53 14.61 -4.84
N ASN A 59 -12.27 15.74 -5.49
CA ASN A 59 -13.30 16.69 -5.90
C ASN A 59 -13.40 16.72 -7.41
N TYR A 60 -14.63 16.66 -7.93
CA TYR A 60 -14.89 16.83 -9.35
C TYR A 60 -14.69 18.29 -9.77
N ALA A 61 -13.84 18.54 -10.75
CA ALA A 61 -13.60 19.85 -11.35
C ALA A 61 -14.41 19.99 -12.64
N GLU A 62 -15.53 20.72 -12.60
CA GLU A 62 -16.46 20.83 -13.73
C GLU A 62 -15.79 21.34 -15.03
N GLY A 63 -14.92 22.34 -14.92
CA GLY A 63 -14.20 22.91 -16.08
C GLY A 63 -13.26 21.91 -16.78
N GLN A 64 -12.76 20.90 -16.06
CA GLN A 64 -11.83 19.89 -16.55
C GLN A 64 -12.52 18.53 -16.81
N LYS A 65 -13.76 18.38 -16.32
CA LYS A 65 -14.58 17.17 -16.39
C LYS A 65 -13.94 15.93 -15.78
N ASN A 66 -13.03 16.10 -14.84
CA ASN A 66 -12.31 15.05 -14.13
C ASN A 66 -12.33 15.30 -12.62
N PHE A 67 -11.95 14.28 -11.86
CA PHE A 67 -11.58 14.49 -10.46
C PHE A 67 -10.13 14.96 -10.36
N ASN A 68 -9.81 15.71 -9.31
CA ASN A 68 -8.43 16.04 -8.99
C ASN A 68 -7.61 14.79 -8.63
N GLN A 69 -6.29 14.95 -8.56
CA GLN A 69 -5.34 13.95 -8.11
C GLN A 69 -5.03 14.14 -6.62
N GLN A 70 -4.65 13.07 -5.93
CA GLN A 70 -4.21 13.08 -4.54
C GLN A 70 -2.91 12.29 -4.39
N ASN A 71 -2.04 12.72 -3.49
CA ASN A 71 -0.83 11.98 -3.14
C ASN A 71 -1.02 11.33 -1.77
N GLY A 72 -0.59 10.08 -1.62
CA GLY A 72 -0.63 9.35 -0.36
C GLY A 72 0.71 8.74 -0.04
N ALA A 73 1.41 9.36 0.91
CA ALA A 73 2.66 8.84 1.45
C ALA A 73 2.43 7.57 2.29
N PHE A 74 3.43 6.70 2.29
CA PHE A 74 3.51 5.52 3.15
C PHE A 74 4.94 5.30 3.64
N ASP A 75 5.07 4.86 4.88
CA ASP A 75 6.35 4.40 5.42
C ASP A 75 6.42 2.88 5.30
N ILE A 76 7.57 2.37 4.85
CA ILE A 76 7.91 0.94 4.85
C ILE A 76 8.95 0.71 5.92
N ALA A 77 8.79 -0.35 6.69
CA ALA A 77 9.80 -0.82 7.62
C ALA A 77 10.11 -2.29 7.33
N ILE A 78 11.39 -2.62 7.14
CA ILE A 78 11.85 -4.00 6.97
C ILE A 78 12.76 -4.40 8.13
N GLN A 79 12.83 -5.70 8.36
CA GLN A 79 13.84 -6.32 9.20
C GLN A 79 14.89 -6.95 8.27
N GLY A 80 16.15 -6.50 8.36
CA GLY A 80 17.24 -7.09 7.60
C GLY A 80 17.34 -8.60 7.84
N GLN A 81 17.68 -9.33 6.79
CA GLN A 81 17.82 -10.79 6.77
C GLN A 81 19.27 -11.16 6.48
N SER A 82 20.07 -11.37 7.52
CA SER A 82 21.43 -11.91 7.36
C SER A 82 21.44 -13.19 6.51
N GLY A 83 22.36 -13.26 5.57
CA GLY A 83 22.45 -14.33 4.55
C GLY A 83 21.71 -14.01 3.25
N ALA A 84 20.87 -12.96 3.21
CA ALA A 84 20.27 -12.50 1.95
C ALA A 84 21.33 -11.96 1.00
N THR A 85 21.25 -12.36 -0.26
CA THR A 85 22.05 -11.83 -1.35
C THR A 85 21.21 -10.94 -2.27
N ASP A 86 19.89 -11.12 -2.28
CA ASP A 86 18.95 -10.31 -3.05
C ASP A 86 17.72 -9.92 -2.20
N PHE A 87 17.14 -8.77 -2.56
CA PHE A 87 15.92 -8.24 -2.00
C PHE A 87 15.01 -7.66 -3.08
N LYS A 88 13.75 -8.08 -3.04
CA LYS A 88 12.69 -7.61 -3.91
C LYS A 88 11.51 -7.10 -3.11
N LEU A 89 10.99 -5.93 -3.48
CA LEU A 89 9.75 -5.38 -2.96
C LEU A 89 8.80 -5.13 -4.13
N ALA A 90 7.63 -5.73 -4.08
CA ALA A 90 6.59 -5.53 -5.09
C ALA A 90 5.27 -5.09 -4.45
N SER A 91 4.41 -4.48 -5.25
CA SER A 91 3.09 -3.98 -4.80
C SER A 91 1.97 -4.34 -5.76
N LYS A 92 0.75 -4.45 -5.22
CA LYS A 92 -0.43 -4.88 -5.97
C LYS A 92 -1.71 -4.28 -5.37
N ILE A 93 -2.66 -3.89 -6.21
CA ILE A 93 -3.97 -3.43 -5.73
C ILE A 93 -4.80 -4.63 -5.27
N ILE A 94 -5.39 -4.53 -4.08
CA ILE A 94 -6.35 -5.50 -3.52
C ILE A 94 -7.78 -4.98 -3.66
N SER A 95 -8.03 -3.72 -3.28
CA SER A 95 -9.31 -3.04 -3.50
C SER A 95 -9.09 -1.58 -3.89
N ASN A 96 -9.98 -1.03 -4.70
CA ASN A 96 -9.87 0.35 -5.18
C ASN A 96 -11.23 0.89 -5.67
N THR A 97 -12.33 0.38 -5.14
CA THR A 97 -13.67 0.75 -5.59
C THR A 97 -14.34 1.59 -4.51
N LEU A 98 -14.80 2.78 -4.88
CA LEU A 98 -15.66 3.63 -4.07
C LEU A 98 -17.10 3.43 -4.53
N ALA A 99 -17.99 3.21 -3.59
CA ALA A 99 -19.40 2.99 -3.87
C ALA A 99 -20.23 4.14 -3.29
N ARG A 100 -21.26 4.53 -4.02
CA ARG A 100 -22.28 5.42 -3.51
C ARG A 100 -23.36 4.60 -2.81
N THR A 101 -23.88 5.11 -1.70
CA THR A 101 -24.87 4.38 -0.88
C THR A 101 -26.31 4.54 -1.35
N THR A 102 -26.56 5.45 -2.28
CA THR A 102 -27.90 5.86 -2.73
C THR A 102 -28.29 5.35 -4.11
N ASP A 103 -27.33 4.79 -4.86
CA ASP A 103 -27.53 4.18 -6.18
C ASP A 103 -26.41 3.15 -6.46
N ASP A 104 -26.46 2.50 -7.62
CA ASP A 104 -25.45 1.53 -8.05
C ASP A 104 -24.25 2.19 -8.76
N SER A 105 -23.96 3.47 -8.48
CA SER A 105 -22.79 4.15 -9.02
C SER A 105 -21.52 3.77 -8.27
N LYS A 106 -20.46 3.51 -9.04
CA LYS A 106 -19.13 3.15 -8.52
C LYS A 106 -18.06 3.97 -9.21
N LEU A 107 -17.02 4.33 -8.45
CA LEU A 107 -15.81 4.93 -8.95
C LEU A 107 -14.64 3.97 -8.70
N THR A 108 -13.75 3.84 -9.68
CA THR A 108 -12.51 3.09 -9.54
C THR A 108 -11.36 4.05 -9.34
N VAL A 109 -10.60 3.88 -8.26
CA VAL A 109 -9.40 4.64 -7.96
C VAL A 109 -8.19 3.98 -8.65
N GLY A 110 -7.51 4.70 -9.54
CA GLY A 110 -6.20 4.33 -10.04
C GLY A 110 -5.12 4.67 -9.01
N VAL A 111 -4.12 3.79 -8.87
CA VAL A 111 -2.96 3.99 -8.01
C VAL A 111 -1.72 3.94 -8.89
N LYS A 112 -0.87 4.96 -8.79
CA LYS A 112 0.33 5.11 -9.62
C LYS A 112 1.59 5.19 -8.77
N TRP A 113 2.64 4.52 -9.22
CA TRP A 113 4.00 4.60 -8.69
C TRP A 113 4.92 5.16 -9.78
N ASN A 114 5.57 6.29 -9.52
CA ASN A 114 6.44 6.97 -10.49
C ASN A 114 5.79 7.16 -11.89
N GLY A 115 4.46 7.34 -11.92
CA GLY A 115 3.67 7.52 -13.13
C GLY A 115 3.06 6.25 -13.72
N GLU A 116 3.55 5.06 -13.35
CA GLU A 116 3.05 3.77 -13.83
C GLU A 116 1.88 3.27 -13.00
N ASP A 117 0.89 2.66 -13.66
CA ASP A 117 -0.31 2.15 -13.00
C ASP A 117 -0.03 0.82 -12.29
N LEU A 118 -0.35 0.78 -11.00
CA LEU A 118 -0.52 -0.48 -10.28
C LEU A 118 -1.82 -1.14 -10.76
N ASN A 119 -1.86 -2.46 -10.69
CA ASN A 119 -3.03 -3.22 -11.09
C ASN A 119 -3.32 -4.37 -10.11
N LYS A 120 -4.44 -5.06 -10.32
CA LYS A 120 -4.93 -6.14 -9.44
C LYS A 120 -4.36 -7.52 -9.76
N ASN A 121 -3.71 -7.68 -10.91
CA ASN A 121 -3.38 -9.02 -11.46
C ASN A 121 -1.87 -9.27 -11.48
N THR A 122 -1.10 -8.23 -11.77
CA THR A 122 0.35 -8.22 -11.96
C THR A 122 0.98 -7.30 -10.94
N ASP A 123 2.03 -7.80 -10.29
CA ASP A 123 2.74 -7.04 -9.27
C ASP A 123 3.62 -5.97 -9.93
N THR A 124 3.63 -4.78 -9.35
CA THR A 124 4.53 -3.69 -9.73
C THR A 124 5.76 -3.76 -8.85
N VAL A 125 6.93 -3.98 -9.44
CA VAL A 125 8.19 -4.09 -8.71
C VAL A 125 8.68 -2.69 -8.34
N LEU A 126 8.89 -2.47 -7.04
CA LEU A 126 9.36 -1.20 -6.49
C LEU A 126 10.88 -1.24 -6.26
N ILE A 127 11.37 -2.36 -5.71
CA ILE A 127 12.80 -2.65 -5.49
C ILE A 127 13.09 -4.03 -6.06
N ASP A 128 14.24 -4.16 -6.71
CA ASP A 128 14.86 -5.42 -7.13
C ASP A 128 16.38 -5.20 -7.16
N THR A 129 17.07 -5.63 -6.11
CA THR A 129 18.51 -5.37 -5.97
C THR A 129 19.34 -6.09 -7.02
N SER A 130 18.93 -7.29 -7.45
CA SER A 130 19.58 -8.04 -8.53
C SER A 130 19.53 -7.30 -9.87
N ALA A 131 18.45 -6.56 -10.11
CA ALA A 131 18.26 -5.73 -11.30
C ALA A 131 18.76 -4.27 -11.11
N GLY A 132 19.27 -3.90 -9.93
CA GLY A 132 19.67 -2.53 -9.60
C GLY A 132 18.51 -1.53 -9.56
N LEU A 133 17.28 -2.00 -9.36
CA LEU A 133 16.07 -1.17 -9.31
C LEU A 133 15.76 -0.81 -7.86
N THR A 134 15.71 0.49 -7.54
CA THR A 134 15.35 0.98 -6.19
C THR A 134 14.13 1.91 -6.20
N SER A 135 13.83 2.52 -7.35
CA SER A 135 12.71 3.44 -7.58
C SER A 135 12.58 4.60 -6.57
N GLY A 136 13.68 5.01 -5.93
CA GLY A 136 13.70 6.04 -4.90
C GLY A 136 13.49 5.53 -3.47
N LEU A 137 13.51 4.21 -3.25
CA LEU A 137 13.52 3.56 -1.93
C LEU A 137 14.93 3.02 -1.60
N ASP A 138 15.96 3.80 -1.93
CA ASP A 138 17.37 3.39 -1.93
C ASP A 138 17.85 2.91 -0.55
N ASN A 139 17.29 3.44 0.54
CA ASN A 139 17.72 3.04 1.88
C ASN A 139 17.41 1.57 2.15
N LEU A 140 16.28 1.06 1.66
CA LEU A 140 15.91 -0.35 1.85
C LEU A 140 16.73 -1.30 0.98
N ALA A 141 17.25 -0.81 -0.15
CA ALA A 141 18.01 -1.60 -1.13
C ALA A 141 19.53 -1.63 -0.85
N ALA A 142 20.00 -0.84 0.12
CA ALA A 142 21.42 -0.73 0.41
C ALA A 142 22.01 -2.01 1.03
N ASP A 143 23.26 -2.32 0.66
CA ASP A 143 24.03 -3.38 1.31
C ASP A 143 24.23 -3.07 2.80
N GLY A 144 24.15 -4.10 3.63
CA GLY A 144 24.08 -4.01 5.08
C GLY A 144 22.70 -3.68 5.65
N ILE A 145 21.73 -3.25 4.82
CA ILE A 145 20.36 -2.96 5.25
C ILE A 145 19.45 -4.17 5.05
N TYR A 146 19.17 -4.56 3.80
CA TYR A 146 18.27 -5.67 3.54
C TYR A 146 18.86 -7.02 3.98
N ASN A 147 20.19 -7.15 3.94
CA ASN A 147 20.96 -8.32 4.35
C ASN A 147 21.64 -8.16 5.72
N GLY A 148 21.29 -7.10 6.47
CA GLY A 148 21.77 -6.86 7.82
C GLY A 148 20.97 -7.59 8.89
N THR A 149 21.14 -7.16 10.14
CA THR A 149 20.42 -7.67 11.31
C THR A 149 19.49 -6.64 11.94
N GLU A 150 19.52 -5.39 11.48
CA GLU A 150 18.76 -4.28 12.04
C GLU A 150 17.48 -3.99 11.24
N ARG A 151 16.63 -3.13 11.79
CA ARG A 151 15.47 -2.61 11.08
C ARG A 151 15.86 -1.37 10.30
N ALA A 152 15.28 -1.23 9.12
CA ALA A 152 15.39 -0.03 8.32
C ALA A 152 14.01 0.44 7.86
N THR A 153 13.92 1.72 7.55
CA THR A 153 12.69 2.36 7.09
C THR A 153 12.95 3.26 5.91
N ASP A 154 11.98 3.37 5.02
CA ASP A 154 11.99 4.36 3.94
C ASP A 154 10.55 4.80 3.64
N ARG A 155 10.41 5.90 2.90
CA ARG A 155 9.12 6.51 2.60
C ARG A 155 8.89 6.56 1.11
N GLY A 156 7.78 5.98 0.67
CA GLY A 156 7.26 6.11 -0.68
C GLY A 156 6.03 6.99 -0.73
N GLU A 157 5.65 7.36 -1.96
CA GLU A 157 4.41 8.08 -2.23
C GLU A 157 3.71 7.50 -3.46
N PHE A 158 2.44 7.12 -3.31
CA PHE A 158 1.59 6.81 -4.45
C PHE A 158 0.81 8.04 -4.89
N THR A 159 0.56 8.10 -6.18
CA THR A 159 -0.36 9.04 -6.78
C THR A 159 -1.70 8.37 -7.04
N PHE A 160 -2.78 8.91 -6.50
CA PHE A 160 -4.14 8.38 -6.62
C PHE A 160 -4.99 9.27 -7.53
N VAL A 161 -5.79 8.65 -8.39
CA VAL A 161 -6.70 9.33 -9.32
C VAL A 161 -8.02 8.57 -9.40
N ILE A 162 -9.14 9.24 -9.70
CA ILE A 162 -10.34 8.53 -10.15
C ILE A 162 -10.13 8.13 -11.61
N ALA A 163 -9.94 6.84 -11.85
CA ALA A 163 -9.58 6.30 -13.16
C ALA A 163 -10.79 6.02 -14.05
N SER A 164 -11.89 5.52 -13.46
CA SER A 164 -13.11 5.21 -14.21
C SER A 164 -14.35 5.26 -13.33
N ALA A 165 -15.51 5.28 -13.99
CA ALA A 165 -16.82 5.29 -13.38
C ALA A 165 -17.74 4.25 -14.01
N GLU A 166 -18.64 3.72 -13.19
CA GLU A 166 -19.70 2.81 -13.60
C GLU A 166 -21.03 3.25 -12.98
N LEU A 167 -22.13 2.97 -13.69
CA LEU A 167 -23.48 3.11 -13.19
C LEU A 167 -24.25 1.83 -13.54
N ALA A 168 -24.80 1.16 -12.53
CA ALA A 168 -25.52 -0.11 -12.70
C ALA A 168 -24.69 -1.17 -13.48
N GLY A 169 -23.37 -1.20 -13.25
CA GLY A 169 -22.44 -2.13 -13.88
C GLY A 169 -22.00 -1.79 -15.31
N SER A 170 -22.40 -0.64 -15.86
CA SER A 170 -21.97 -0.18 -17.18
C SER A 170 -20.97 0.98 -17.07
N PRO A 171 -19.87 0.99 -17.85
CA PRO A 171 -18.96 2.14 -17.93
C PRO A 171 -19.73 3.42 -18.23
N THR A 172 -19.43 4.49 -17.48
CA THR A 172 -20.15 5.76 -17.55
C THR A 172 -19.17 6.91 -17.46
N ASP A 173 -19.40 7.98 -18.22
CA ASP A 173 -18.61 9.21 -18.10
C ASP A 173 -18.83 9.88 -16.74
N PHE A 174 -17.78 10.43 -16.13
CA PHE A 174 -17.90 11.16 -14.86
C PHE A 174 -18.95 12.27 -14.89
N LYS A 175 -19.09 12.95 -16.03
CA LYS A 175 -20.09 14.02 -16.22
C LYS A 175 -21.53 13.51 -16.14
N ALA A 176 -21.77 12.26 -16.56
CA ALA A 176 -23.09 11.65 -16.57
C ALA A 176 -23.51 11.14 -15.19
N LEU A 177 -22.60 11.06 -14.22
CA LEU A 177 -22.93 10.69 -12.86
C LEU A 177 -23.74 11.79 -12.16
N PRO A 178 -24.80 11.43 -11.40
CA PRO A 178 -25.50 12.38 -10.53
C PRO A 178 -24.55 12.94 -9.46
N ASP A 179 -24.79 14.16 -9.00
CA ASP A 179 -24.06 14.74 -7.87
C ASP A 179 -24.23 13.87 -6.62
N GLY A 180 -23.15 13.69 -5.85
CA GLY A 180 -23.09 12.67 -4.81
C GLY A 180 -21.74 12.51 -4.13
N VAL A 181 -21.71 11.54 -3.21
CA VAL A 181 -20.52 11.12 -2.46
C VAL A 181 -20.33 9.63 -2.62
N TRP A 182 -19.10 9.22 -2.93
CA TRP A 182 -18.67 7.82 -3.01
C TRP A 182 -17.59 7.59 -1.97
N ASP A 183 -17.71 6.50 -1.22
CA ASP A 183 -16.77 6.14 -0.16
C ASP A 183 -16.27 4.71 -0.35
N GLY A 184 -15.05 4.45 0.10
CA GLY A 184 -14.47 3.11 0.08
C GLY A 184 -13.02 3.07 0.51
N ASP A 185 -12.50 1.85 0.59
CA ASP A 185 -11.09 1.61 0.90
C ASP A 185 -10.30 1.35 -0.37
N VAL A 186 -9.18 2.04 -0.50
CA VAL A 186 -8.10 1.67 -1.42
C VAL A 186 -7.07 0.87 -0.64
N LYS A 187 -6.83 -0.37 -1.07
CA LYS A 187 -5.92 -1.32 -0.40
C LYS A 187 -4.82 -1.73 -1.38
N VAL A 188 -3.58 -1.51 -0.97
CA VAL A 188 -2.39 -1.95 -1.71
C VAL A 188 -1.62 -2.93 -0.84
N GLN A 189 -1.40 -4.13 -1.36
CA GLN A 189 -0.52 -5.13 -0.75
C GLN A 189 0.91 -4.85 -1.20
N PHE A 190 1.84 -4.99 -0.26
CA PHE A 190 3.26 -5.05 -0.49
C PHE A 190 3.76 -6.46 -0.17
N THR A 191 4.60 -7.00 -1.04
CA THR A 191 5.27 -8.29 -0.86
C THR A 191 6.77 -8.05 -0.91
N ALA A 192 7.43 -8.40 0.18
CA ALA A 192 8.87 -8.33 0.34
C ALA A 192 9.45 -9.75 0.29
N THR A 193 10.49 -9.95 -0.52
CA THR A 193 11.15 -11.23 -0.72
C THR A 193 12.65 -11.05 -0.55
N TRP A 194 13.27 -11.93 0.24
CA TRP A 194 14.72 -12.05 0.38
C TRP A 194 15.13 -13.42 -0.12
N ASP A 195 16.08 -13.42 -1.04
CA ASP A 195 16.72 -14.64 -1.53
C ASP A 195 18.16 -14.70 -1.01
N GLY A 196 18.61 -15.88 -0.59
CA GLY A 196 19.95 -16.07 -0.03
C GLY A 196 20.14 -17.39 0.70
N ASP A 197 21.31 -17.57 1.32
CA ASP A 197 21.59 -18.73 2.17
C ASP A 197 21.29 -18.38 3.62
N PHE A 198 20.16 -18.87 4.11
CA PHE A 198 19.71 -18.68 5.48
C PHE A 198 20.09 -19.89 6.33
N THR A 199 21.38 -20.18 6.44
CA THR A 199 21.86 -21.35 7.20
C THR A 199 21.30 -21.30 8.63
N PRO A 200 20.56 -22.34 9.10
CA PRO A 200 20.13 -22.40 10.48
C PRO A 200 21.36 -22.51 11.38
N ALA A 201 21.38 -21.81 12.51
CA ALA A 201 22.40 -22.02 13.52
C ALA A 201 22.42 -23.52 13.89
N THR A 202 23.57 -24.18 13.71
CA THR A 202 23.78 -25.55 14.18
C THR A 202 23.47 -25.57 15.67
N PRO A 203 22.54 -26.42 16.17
CA PRO A 203 22.34 -26.53 17.60
C PRO A 203 23.66 -26.98 18.23
N GLU A 204 24.22 -26.16 19.11
CA GLU A 204 25.40 -26.52 19.89
C GLU A 204 25.13 -27.88 20.54
N THR A 205 25.95 -28.87 20.20
CA THR A 205 25.88 -30.18 20.87
C THR A 205 26.24 -29.94 22.33
N PRO A 206 25.41 -30.35 23.31
CA PRO A 206 25.73 -30.13 24.71
C PRO A 206 27.09 -30.77 25.01
N GLU A 207 28.05 -29.98 25.48
CA GLU A 207 29.33 -30.51 25.94
C GLU A 207 29.06 -31.64 26.95
N THR A 208 29.58 -32.82 26.65
CA THR A 208 29.45 -33.98 27.54
C THR A 208 30.22 -33.65 28.82
N PRO A 209 29.61 -33.74 30.02
CA PRO A 209 30.34 -33.44 31.25
C PRO A 209 31.54 -34.38 31.38
N GLU A 210 32.74 -33.80 31.51
CA GLU A 210 33.93 -34.58 31.81
C GLU A 210 33.69 -35.38 33.10
N THR A 211 33.85 -36.70 33.01
CA THR A 211 33.78 -37.59 34.18
C THR A 211 35.01 -37.32 35.05
N PRO A 212 34.86 -36.99 36.35
CA PRO A 212 36.02 -36.83 37.22
C PRO A 212 36.77 -38.16 37.29
N ALA A 213 38.07 -38.12 36.99
CA ALA A 213 38.97 -39.24 37.23
C ALA A 213 39.00 -39.58 38.73
N ALA A 214 39.14 -40.88 39.00
CA ALA A 214 38.89 -41.59 40.26
C ALA A 214 39.52 -41.03 41.54
#